data_AF-A0A535CRF6-F1
#
_entry.id   AF-A0A535CRF6-F1
#
_cell.length_a   1.000
_cell.length_b   1.000
_cell.length_c   1.000
_cell.angle_alpha   90.00
_cell.angle_beta   90.00
_cell.angle_gamma   90.00
#
_symmetry.space_group_name_H-M   'P 1'
#
loop_
_entity.id
_entity.type
_entity.pdbx_description
1 polymer ?
#
loop_
_entity_poly.entity_id
_entity_poly.type
_entity_poly.pdbx_seq_one_letter_code
_entity_poly.pdbx_strand_id
1 'polypeptide(L)' 'MPVATRTITFRDYWNAVDGQIKAGCRFGQVEDFINACAIEDECKAALWLWAWRRQPRDVRGTFADAEVLAKA' A
#
# COMPACT_ATOMS: atom_id res chain seq x y z
N MET A 1 -29.92 8.60 17.50
CA MET A 1 -28.88 7.60 17.82
C MET A 1 -27.52 8.25 17.60
N PRO A 2 -26.62 8.30 18.59
CA PRO A 2 -25.28 8.82 18.35
C PRO A 2 -24.53 7.78 17.52
N VAL A 3 -24.26 8.09 16.25
CA VAL A 3 -23.29 7.34 15.45
C VAL A 3 -21.96 7.54 16.16
N ALA A 4 -21.47 6.50 16.83
CA ALA A 4 -20.13 6.49 17.39
C ALA A 4 -19.16 6.72 16.22
N THR A 5 -18.64 7.94 16.12
CA THR A 5 -17.56 8.30 15.21
C THR A 5 -16.34 7.50 15.68
N ARG A 6 -16.20 6.28 15.16
CA ARG A 6 -14.99 5.48 15.38
C ARG A 6 -13.85 6.29 14.79
N THR A 7 -12.97 6.79 15.66
CA THR A 7 -11.68 7.33 15.27
C THR A 7 -10.91 6.22 14.59
N ILE A 8 -10.82 6.27 13.26
CA ILE A 8 -10.09 5.29 12.48
C ILE A 8 -8.60 5.49 12.79
N THR A 9 -7.96 4.46 13.32
CA THR A 9 -6.55 4.53 13.72
C THR A 9 -5.63 4.07 12.59
N PHE A 10 -4.36 4.42 12.66
CA PHE A 10 -3.33 3.89 11.76
C PHE A 10 -3.35 2.35 11.68
N ARG A 11 -3.64 1.69 12.81
CA ARG A 11 -3.71 0.23 12.89
C ARG A 11 -4.88 -0.34 12.08
N ASP A 12 -5.99 0.37 11.99
CA ASP A 12 -7.13 -0.04 11.16
C ASP A 12 -6.76 -0.01 9.68
N TYR A 13 -6.07 1.05 9.23
CA TYR A 13 -5.55 1.12 7.87
C TYR A 13 -4.52 0.05 7.58
N TRP A 14 -3.62 -0.23 8.52
CA TRP A 14 -2.65 -1.30 8.38
C TRP A 14 -3.32 -2.67 8.21
N ASN A 15 -4.33 -2.98 9.02
CA ASN A 15 -5.11 -4.21 8.89
C ASN A 15 -5.89 -4.26 7.56
N ALA A 16 -6.41 -3.14 7.08
CA ALA A 16 -7.10 -3.07 5.79
C ALA A 16 -6.14 -3.35 4.62
N VAL A 17 -4.96 -2.74 4.61
CA VAL A 17 -3.91 -2.98 3.62
C VAL A 17 -3.42 -4.44 3.70
N ASP A 18 -3.25 -5.00 4.91
CA ASP A 18 -2.94 -6.42 5.13
C ASP A 18 -3.98 -7.34 4.50
N GLY A 19 -5.26 -7.04 4.72
CA GLY A 19 -6.38 -7.76 4.14
C GLY A 19 -6.39 -7.74 2.61
N GLN A 20 -6.14 -6.58 2.00
CA GLN A 20 -6.07 -6.46 0.54
C GLN A 20 -4.90 -7.25 -0.06
N ILE A 21 -3.74 -7.22 0.58
CA ILE A 21 -2.58 -8.02 0.14
C ILE A 21 -2.88 -9.51 0.25
N LYS A 22 -3.49 -9.96 1.34
CA LYS A 22 -3.89 -11.38 1.52
C LYS A 22 -4.97 -11.81 0.55
N ALA A 23 -5.86 -10.90 0.16
CA ALA A 23 -6.88 -11.14 -0.86
C ALA A 23 -6.30 -11.21 -2.30
N GLY A 24 -5.00 -10.94 -2.46
CA GLY A 24 -4.35 -10.94 -3.78
C GLY A 24 -4.64 -9.70 -4.61
N CYS A 25 -5.03 -8.58 -3.97
CA CYS A 25 -5.17 -7.30 -4.68
C CYS A 25 -3.83 -6.87 -5.29
N ARG A 26 -3.89 -6.23 -6.46
CA ARG A 26 -2.70 -5.70 -7.13
C ARG A 26 -2.14 -4.53 -6.32
N PHE A 27 -0.82 -4.35 -6.37
CA PHE A 27 -0.16 -3.26 -5.64
C PHE A 27 -0.75 -1.88 -5.97
N GLY A 28 -1.06 -1.60 -7.24
CA GLY A 28 -1.72 -0.35 -7.63
C GLY A 28 -3.05 -0.10 -6.92
N GLN A 29 -3.87 -1.13 -6.70
CA GLN A 29 -5.14 -1.01 -5.98
C GLN A 29 -4.92 -0.69 -4.48
N VAL A 30 -3.85 -1.25 -3.91
CA VAL A 30 -3.45 -0.99 -2.53
C VAL A 30 -2.91 0.44 -2.39
N GLU A 31 -2.16 0.91 -3.39
CA GLU A 31 -1.67 2.30 -3.46
C GLU A 31 -2.82 3.30 -3.58
N ASP A 32 -3.79 3.06 -4.46
CA ASP A 32 -4.99 3.88 -4.59
C ASP A 32 -5.75 3.97 -3.26
N PHE A 33 -5.88 2.85 -2.55
CA PHE A 33 -6.49 2.81 -1.23
C PHE A 33 -5.70 3.67 -0.22
N ILE A 34 -4.38 3.53 -0.16
CA ILE A 34 -3.53 4.30 0.77
C ILE A 34 -3.63 5.81 0.46
N ASN A 35 -3.62 6.19 -0.82
CA ASN A 35 -3.75 7.58 -1.24
C ASN A 35 -5.09 8.19 -0.81
N ALA A 36 -6.17 7.41 -0.88
CA ALA A 36 -7.51 7.81 -0.45
C ALA A 36 -7.69 7.87 1.08
N CYS A 37 -6.75 7.35 1.88
CA CYS A 37 -6.85 7.40 3.34
C CYS A 37 -6.72 8.84 3.87
N ALA A 38 -7.59 9.23 4.82
CA ALA A 38 -7.53 10.53 5.48
C ALA A 38 -6.55 10.49 6.68
N ILE A 39 -5.28 10.18 6.42
CA ILE A 39 -4.19 10.13 7.40
C ILE A 39 -3.00 10.97 6.91
N GLU A 40 -2.07 11.27 7.82
CA GLU A 40 -0.86 12.02 7.52
C GLU A 40 -0.01 11.32 6.45
N ASP A 41 0.67 12.10 5.61
CA ASP A 41 1.47 11.57 4.49
C ASP A 41 2.61 10.66 4.96
N GLU A 42 3.20 10.92 6.13
CA GLU A 42 4.20 10.02 6.74
C GLU A 42 3.61 8.63 7.05
N CYS A 43 2.37 8.60 7.53
CA CYS A 43 1.65 7.36 7.77
C CYS A 43 1.28 6.65 6.44
N LYS A 44 0.91 7.40 5.40
CA LYS A 44 0.69 6.84 4.06
C LYS A 44 1.97 6.23 3.50
N ALA A 45 3.10 6.93 3.62
CA ALA A 45 4.40 6.46 3.18
C ALA A 45 4.82 5.17 3.91
N ALA A 46 4.59 5.11 5.23
CA ALA A 46 4.84 3.90 6.02
C ALA A 46 4.00 2.71 5.54
N LEU A 47 2.69 2.91 5.27
CA LEU A 47 1.82 1.88 4.72
C LEU A 47 2.25 1.45 3.31
N TRP A 48 2.65 2.41 2.48
CA TRP A 48 3.10 2.16 1.12
C TRP A 48 4.37 1.31 1.10
N LEU A 49 5.39 1.69 1.88
CA LEU A 49 6.65 0.95 2.01
C LEU A 49 6.41 -0.46 2.55
N TRP A 50 5.51 -0.59 3.52
CA TRP A 50 5.15 -1.88 4.07
C TRP A 50 4.40 -2.77 3.06
N ALA A 51 3.45 -2.20 2.33
CA ALA A 51 2.71 -2.91 1.28
C ALA A 51 3.64 -3.34 0.13
N TRP A 52 4.53 -2.44 -0.28
CA TRP A 52 5.58 -2.73 -1.25
C TRP A 52 6.50 -3.84 -0.74
N ARG A 53 6.78 -3.87 0.58
CA ARG A 53 7.58 -4.91 1.22
C ARG A 53 7.04 -6.33 1.02
N ARG A 54 5.73 -6.46 0.90
CA ARG A 54 5.05 -7.75 0.84
C ARG A 54 4.71 -8.23 -0.56
N GLN A 55 4.95 -7.42 -1.57
CA GLN A 55 4.82 -7.87 -2.95
C GLN A 55 5.82 -9.01 -3.24
N PRO A 56 5.48 -9.97 -4.12
CA PRO A 56 6.39 -11.01 -4.56
C PRO A 56 7.66 -10.41 -5.16
N ARG A 57 8.79 -11.11 -5.04
CA ARG A 57 10.07 -10.64 -5.62
C ARG A 57 9.97 -10.38 -7.12
N ASP A 58 9.15 -11.15 -7.83
CA ASP A 58 8.89 -10.99 -9.26
C ASP A 58 8.23 -9.66 -9.62
N VAL A 59 7.43 -9.09 -8.71
CA VAL A 59 6.78 -7.78 -8.89
C VAL A 59 7.69 -6.63 -8.45
N ARG A 60 8.65 -6.91 -7.56
CA ARG A 60 9.65 -5.94 -7.07
C ARG A 60 10.87 -5.80 -7.98
N GLY A 61 11.10 -6.77 -8.88
CA GLY A 61 12.29 -6.88 -9.73
C GLY A 61 12.41 -5.82 -10.82
N THR A 62 11.37 -5.03 -11.07
CA THR A 62 11.31 -4.10 -12.21
C THR A 62 12.15 -2.83 -12.08
N PHE A 63 12.90 -2.64 -10.98
CA PHE A 63 13.93 -1.59 -10.96
C PHE A 63 15.23 -2.02 -11.66
N ALA A 64 15.55 -3.32 -11.70
CA ALA A 64 16.74 -3.81 -12.41
C ALA A 64 16.52 -3.88 -13.94
N ASP A 65 15.28 -4.04 -14.39
CA ASP A 65 14.94 -4.10 -15.82
C ASP A 65 14.88 -2.70 -16.48
N ALA A 66 14.66 -1.64 -15.68
CA ALA A 66 14.66 -0.27 -16.18
C ALA A 66 16.06 0.20 -16.64
N GLU A 67 17.14 -0.34 -16.08
CA GLU A 67 18.51 -0.08 -16.56
C GLU A 67 18.82 -0.80 -17.89
N VAL A 68 18.08 -1.87 -18.24
CA VAL A 68 18.30 -2.62 -19.48
C VAL A 68 17.65 -1.93 -20.68
N LEU A 69 16.55 -1.18 -20.47
CA LEU A 69 15.87 -0.42 -21.53
C LEU A 69 16.49 0.96 -21.82
N ALA A 70 17.38 1.47 -20.95
CA ALA A 70 18.07 2.75 -21.17
C ALA A 70 19.33 2.64 -22.06
N LYS A 71 19.62 1.46 -22.60
CA LYS A 71 20.79 1.17 -23.44
C LYS A 71 20.47 0.58 -24.82
N ALA A 72 19.21 0.69 -25.28
CA ALA A 72 18.82 0.35 -26.64
C ALA A 72 18.84 1.57 -27.56
#